data_AF-A0AAW2VB09-F1
#
_entry.id   AF-A0AAW2VB09-F1
#
_cell.length_a   1.000
_cell.length_b   1.000
_cell.length_c   1.000
_cell.angle_alpha   90.00
_cell.angle_beta   90.00
_cell.angle_gamma   90.00
#
_symmetry.space_group_name_H-M   'P 1'
#
loop_
_entity.id
_entity.type
_entity.pdbx_description
1 polymer ?
#
loop_
_entity_poly.entity_id
_entity_poly.type
_entity_poly.pdbx_seq_one_letter_code
_entity_poly.pdbx_strand_id
1 'polypeptide(L)'
;MLKWNAIYKKISMLENPNMGSASVLNEVENEGKRLSKWELCRVVKELRKFRRYRFALEVYEWMNNRAEIYRITTSDTAIQLDLIAKVHGISSAEKYFMKLPDALKDKRIYGSF
;
A
#
# COMPACT_ATOMS: atom_id res chain seq x y z
N MET A 1 7.63 -0.73 20.43
CA MET A 1 6.85 -1.01 19.22
C MET A 1 6.07 0.25 18.87
N LEU A 2 6.23 0.80 17.67
CA LEU A 2 5.44 1.96 17.27
C LEU A 2 3.96 1.57 17.26
N LYS A 3 3.05 2.52 17.48
CA LYS A 3 1.62 2.26 17.27
C LYS A 3 1.29 2.70 15.86
N TRP A 4 0.75 1.82 15.03
CA TRP A 4 0.28 2.12 13.67
C TRP A 4 -0.59 3.40 13.59
N ASN A 5 -1.31 3.73 14.67
CA ASN A 5 -2.05 4.99 14.84
C ASN A 5 -1.19 6.24 14.62
N ALA A 6 0.06 6.25 15.10
CA ALA A 6 0.96 7.38 14.96
C ALA A 6 1.40 7.57 13.51
N ILE A 7 1.67 6.48 12.79
CA ILE A 7 2.02 6.48 11.36
C ILE A 7 0.83 6.97 10.55
N TYR A 8 -0.35 6.38 10.80
CA TYR A 8 -1.59 6.81 10.17
C TYR A 8 -1.84 8.30 10.39
N LYS A 9 -1.67 8.80 11.63
CA LYS A 9 -1.85 10.21 11.96
C LYS A 9 -0.88 11.10 11.17
N LYS A 10 0.42 10.77 11.17
CA LYS A 10 1.45 11.50 10.39
C LYS A 10 1.08 11.55 8.90
N ILE A 11 0.70 10.41 8.29
CA ILE A 11 0.31 10.36 6.86
C ILE A 11 -0.98 11.14 6.61
N SER A 12 -1.99 11.00 7.47
CA SER A 12 -3.30 11.64 7.30
C SER A 12 -3.26 13.16 7.45
N MET A 13 -2.26 13.69 8.16
CA MET A 13 -2.03 15.10 8.42
C MET A 13 -1.05 15.74 7.42
N LEU A 14 -0.63 15.02 6.37
CA LEU A 14 0.14 15.62 5.29
C LEU A 14 -0.72 16.64 4.53
N GLU A 15 -0.54 17.92 4.88
CA GLU A 15 -1.18 19.05 4.20
C GLU A 15 -0.51 19.36 2.87
N ASN A 16 0.78 19.02 2.73
CA ASN A 16 1.52 19.22 1.49
C ASN A 16 1.20 18.09 0.49
N PRO A 17 0.51 18.38 -0.63
CA PRO A 17 0.16 17.38 -1.63
C PRO A 17 1.39 16.71 -2.27
N ASN A 18 2.56 17.37 -2.23
CA ASN A 18 3.82 16.85 -2.78
C ASN A 18 4.52 15.85 -1.84
N MET A 19 4.11 15.77 -0.57
CA MET A 19 4.61 14.73 0.34
C MET A 19 3.69 13.50 0.29
N GLY A 20 4.28 12.34 0.01
CA GLY A 20 3.62 11.06 -0.01
C GLY A 20 3.87 10.25 1.26
N SER A 21 3.14 9.15 1.41
CA SER A 21 3.28 8.20 2.53
C SER A 21 4.71 7.67 2.63
N ALA A 22 5.39 7.48 1.50
CA ALA A 22 6.78 7.02 1.44
C ALA A 22 7.74 7.93 2.22
N SER A 23 7.56 9.25 2.19
CA SER A 23 8.40 10.20 2.93
C SER A 23 8.29 9.99 4.43
N VAL A 24 7.06 9.86 4.94
CA VAL A 24 6.80 9.61 6.37
C VAL A 24 7.35 8.25 6.80
N LEU A 25 7.17 7.21 5.98
CA LEU A 25 7.67 5.88 6.29
C LEU A 25 9.21 5.83 6.30
N ASN A 26 9.88 6.53 5.38
CA ASN A 26 11.33 6.68 5.35
C ASN A 26 11.86 7.45 6.57
N GLU A 27 11.18 8.53 6.98
CA GLU A 27 11.54 9.27 8.20
C GLU A 27 11.48 8.37 9.43
N VAL A 28 10.40 7.58 9.56
CA VAL A 28 10.26 6.64 10.68
C VAL A 28 11.34 5.56 10.66
N GLU A 29 11.72 5.05 9.50
CA GLU A 29 12.81 4.09 9.36
C GLU A 29 14.17 4.70 9.72
N ASN A 30 14.43 5.95 9.29
CA ASN A 30 15.64 6.71 9.61
C ASN A 30 15.78 7.04 11.10
N GLU A 31 14.67 7.15 11.83
CA GLU A 31 14.64 7.23 13.30
C GLU A 31 14.99 5.87 13.98
N GLY A 32 15.37 4.85 13.22
CA GLY A 32 15.75 3.51 13.70
C GLY A 32 14.55 2.62 14.05
N LYS A 33 13.33 3.02 13.69
CA LYS A 33 12.11 2.26 14.02
C LYS A 33 11.81 1.24 12.93
N ARG A 34 11.71 -0.03 13.30
CA ARG A 34 11.27 -1.11 12.40
C ARG A 34 9.75 -1.09 12.28
N LEU A 35 9.27 -1.00 11.04
CA LEU A 35 7.86 -1.08 10.70
C LEU A 35 7.49 -2.51 10.33
N SER A 36 6.55 -3.11 11.08
CA SER A 36 6.06 -4.44 10.74
C SER A 36 5.05 -4.38 9.59
N LYS A 37 4.96 -5.46 8.82
CA LYS A 37 3.91 -5.63 7.79
C LYS A 37 2.51 -5.40 8.36
N TRP A 38 2.26 -5.91 9.58
CA TRP A 38 0.95 -5.77 10.22
C TRP A 38 0.58 -4.30 10.48
N GLU A 39 1.53 -3.49 10.96
CA GLU A 39 1.32 -2.04 11.16
C GLU A 39 1.01 -1.33 9.85
N LEU A 40 1.75 -1.65 8.78
CA LEU A 40 1.55 -1.06 7.45
C LEU A 40 0.18 -1.46 6.87
N CYS A 41 -0.21 -2.73 6.96
CA CYS A 41 -1.55 -3.18 6.54
C CYS A 41 -2.67 -2.50 7.35
N ARG A 42 -2.46 -2.24 8.65
CA ARG A 42 -3.41 -1.47 9.48
C ARG A 42 -3.53 -0.02 9.02
N VAL A 43 -2.41 0.63 8.73
CA VAL A 43 -2.39 1.98 8.16
C VAL A 43 -3.15 2.02 6.83
N VAL A 44 -2.88 1.08 5.92
CA VAL A 44 -3.60 0.99 4.64
C VAL A 44 -5.10 0.81 4.85
N LYS A 45 -5.51 -0.05 5.79
CA LYS A 45 -6.93 -0.27 6.09
C LYS A 45 -7.64 1.02 6.50
N GLU A 46 -7.05 1.81 7.40
CA GLU A 46 -7.65 3.08 7.81
C GLU A 46 -7.60 4.13 6.68
N LEU A 47 -6.50 4.24 5.93
CA LEU A 47 -6.43 5.15 4.78
C LEU A 47 -7.54 4.84 3.76
N ARG A 48 -7.80 3.55 3.48
CA ARG A 48 -8.92 3.13 2.61
C ARG A 48 -10.27 3.50 3.17
N LYS A 49 -10.49 3.33 4.49
CA LYS A 49 -11.74 3.70 5.18
C LYS A 49 -12.06 5.19 4.99
N PHE A 50 -11.06 6.05 5.03
CA PHE A 50 -11.20 7.49 4.82
C PHE A 50 -10.98 7.93 3.37
N ARG A 51 -11.04 7.00 2.40
CA ARG A 51 -10.89 7.24 0.96
C ARG A 51 -9.58 7.93 0.56
N ARG A 52 -8.54 7.81 1.39
CA ARG A 52 -7.17 8.30 1.12
C ARG A 52 -6.42 7.30 0.24
N TYR A 53 -6.98 6.98 -0.94
CA TYR A 53 -6.51 5.88 -1.78
C TYR A 53 -5.09 6.08 -2.32
N ARG A 54 -4.73 7.31 -2.70
CA ARG A 54 -3.36 7.64 -3.14
C ARG A 54 -2.33 7.27 -2.07
N PHE A 55 -2.54 7.74 -0.85
CA PHE A 55 -1.65 7.44 0.27
C PHE A 55 -1.63 5.93 0.59
N ALA A 56 -2.79 5.27 0.55
CA ALA A 56 -2.85 3.82 0.73
C ALA A 56 -2.03 3.05 -0.32
N LEU A 57 -2.05 3.50 -1.58
CA LEU A 57 -1.27 2.92 -2.67
C LEU A 57 0.24 3.14 -2.45
N GLU A 58 0.64 4.36 -2.10
CA GLU A 58 2.05 4.69 -1.83
C GLU A 58 2.65 3.85 -0.70
N VAL A 59 1.86 3.48 0.32
CA VAL A 59 2.32 2.54 1.38
C VAL A 59 2.63 1.16 0.80
N TYR A 60 1.82 0.67 -0.14
CA TYR A 60 2.08 -0.60 -0.82
C TYR A 60 3.26 -0.52 -1.79
N GLU A 61 3.41 0.58 -2.53
CA GLU A 61 4.59 0.80 -3.38
C GLU A 61 5.88 0.83 -2.55
N TRP A 62 5.84 1.49 -1.39
CA TRP A 62 6.95 1.53 -0.44
C TRP A 62 7.32 0.14 0.10
N MET A 63 6.33 -0.72 0.35
CA MET A 63 6.57 -2.13 0.73
C MET A 63 7.12 -2.96 -0.44
N ASN A 64 6.59 -2.77 -1.65
CA ASN A 64 7.03 -3.48 -2.86
C ASN A 64 8.50 -3.19 -3.19
N ASN A 65 8.97 -1.96 -2.93
CA ASN A 65 10.37 -1.56 -3.07
C ASN A 65 11.32 -2.22 -2.06
N ARG A 66 10.78 -2.95 -1.08
CA ARG A 66 11.49 -3.70 -0.01
C ARG A 66 11.00 -5.15 0.04
N ALA A 67 10.89 -5.78 -1.13
CA ALA A 67 10.29 -7.11 -1.28
C ALA A 67 11.00 -8.20 -0.45
N GLU A 68 12.29 -8.02 -0.15
CA GLU A 68 13.09 -8.87 0.73
C GLU A 68 12.66 -8.81 2.20
N ILE A 69 12.05 -7.70 2.62
CA ILE A 69 11.54 -7.48 3.99
C ILE A 69 10.03 -7.79 4.06
N TYR A 70 9.28 -7.36 3.04
CA TYR A 70 7.82 -7.44 3.03
C TYR A 70 7.32 -8.38 1.96
N ARG A 71 7.06 -9.63 2.34
CA ARG A 71 6.41 -10.59 1.44
C ARG A 71 4.95 -10.19 1.17
N ILE A 72 4.66 -9.78 -0.05
CA ILE A 72 3.30 -9.47 -0.53
C ILE A 72 2.52 -10.75 -0.74
N THR A 73 1.28 -10.80 -0.23
CA THR A 73 0.38 -11.94 -0.41
C THR A 73 -0.61 -11.68 -1.54
N THR A 74 -1.31 -12.71 -2.01
CA THR A 74 -2.39 -12.57 -3.00
C THR A 74 -3.50 -11.62 -2.51
N SER A 75 -3.82 -11.64 -1.21
CA SER A 75 -4.75 -10.68 -0.61
C SER A 75 -4.25 -9.24 -0.67
N ASP A 76 -2.95 -9.02 -0.46
CA ASP A 76 -2.34 -7.69 -0.62
C ASP A 76 -2.40 -7.23 -2.07
N THR A 77 -2.10 -8.13 -3.01
CA THR A 77 -2.16 -7.87 -4.45
C THR A 77 -3.57 -7.46 -4.90
N ALA A 78 -4.61 -8.14 -4.39
CA ALA A 78 -5.99 -7.75 -4.68
C ALA A 78 -6.33 -6.34 -4.16
N ILE A 79 -5.81 -5.96 -2.98
CA ILE A 79 -5.98 -4.60 -2.45
C ILE A 79 -5.20 -3.58 -3.28
N GLN A 80 -3.97 -3.90 -3.69
CA GLN A 80 -3.19 -3.03 -4.57
C GLN A 80 -3.90 -2.80 -5.91
N LEU A 81 -4.50 -3.83 -6.49
CA LEU A 81 -5.27 -3.73 -7.73
C LEU A 81 -6.47 -2.77 -7.58
N ASP A 82 -7.26 -2.92 -6.51
CA ASP A 82 -8.37 -2.02 -6.15
C ASP A 82 -7.89 -0.56 -5.98
N LEU A 83 -6.75 -0.37 -5.31
CA LEU A 83 -6.16 0.95 -5.09
C LEU A 83 -5.68 1.58 -6.41
N ILE A 84 -4.99 0.83 -7.26
CA ILE A 84 -4.53 1.31 -8.57
C ILE A 84 -5.73 1.69 -9.43
N ALA A 85 -6.80 0.88 -9.47
CA ALA A 85 -8.00 1.20 -10.22
C ALA A 85 -8.63 2.53 -9.75
N LYS A 86 -8.66 2.77 -8.44
CA LYS A 86 -9.21 3.99 -7.83
C LYS A 86 -8.35 5.24 -8.02
N VAL A 87 -7.03 5.09 -8.12
CA VAL A 87 -6.09 6.22 -8.20
C VAL A 87 -5.69 6.53 -9.65
N HIS A 88 -5.44 5.50 -10.45
CA HIS A 88 -4.89 5.61 -11.80
C HIS A 88 -5.81 5.05 -12.90
N GLY A 89 -7.00 4.59 -12.53
CA GLY A 89 -8.00 4.04 -13.46
C GLY A 89 -7.83 2.54 -13.76
N ILE A 90 -8.89 1.95 -14.31
CA ILE A 90 -9.01 0.50 -14.57
C ILE A 90 -7.89 0.01 -15.51
N SER A 91 -7.59 0.74 -16.59
CA SER A 91 -6.55 0.34 -17.53
C SER A 91 -5.16 0.25 -16.90
N SER A 92 -4.88 1.06 -15.88
CA SER A 92 -3.64 0.98 -15.11
C SER A 92 -3.62 -0.27 -14.22
N ALA A 93 -4.76 -0.61 -13.63
CA ALA A 93 -4.91 -1.83 -12.84
C ALA A 93 -4.75 -3.09 -13.70
N GLU A 94 -5.34 -3.13 -14.89
CA GLU A 94 -5.16 -4.23 -15.85
C GLU A 94 -3.68 -4.41 -16.23
N LYS A 95 -2.99 -3.31 -16.57
CA LYS A 95 -1.55 -3.35 -16.87
C LYS A 95 -0.74 -3.88 -15.69
N TYR A 96 -1.08 -3.50 -14.47
CA TYR A 96 -0.44 -4.03 -13.27
C TYR A 96 -0.72 -5.53 -13.11
N PHE A 97 -1.97 -5.97 -13.27
CA PHE A 97 -2.36 -7.37 -13.18
C PHE A 97 -1.60 -8.25 -14.20
N MET A 98 -1.46 -7.79 -15.43
CA MET A 98 -0.74 -8.52 -16.48
C MET A 98 0.75 -8.72 -16.16
N LYS A 99 1.37 -7.79 -15.42
CA LYS A 99 2.77 -7.86 -14.98
C LYS A 99 3.01 -8.77 -13.78
N LEU A 100 1.96 -9.23 -13.10
CA LEU A 100 2.13 -10.13 -11.97
C LEU A 100 2.67 -11.49 -12.43
N PRO A 101 3.56 -12.13 -11.65
CA PRO A 101 3.92 -13.53 -11.85
C PRO A 101 2.66 -14.40 -11.89
N ASP A 102 2.64 -15.42 -12.75
CA ASP A 102 1.45 -16.27 -12.92
C ASP A 102 1.04 -16.99 -11.62
N ALA A 103 1.99 -17.26 -10.72
CA ALA A 103 1.73 -17.78 -9.38
C ALA A 103 0.89 -16.84 -8.48
N LEU A 104 0.84 -15.55 -8.79
CA LEU A 104 0.00 -14.55 -8.10
C LEU A 104 -1.31 -14.27 -8.84
N LYS A 105 -1.47 -14.75 -10.08
CA LYS A 105 -2.71 -14.67 -10.87
C LYS A 105 -3.71 -15.78 -10.53
N ASP A 106 -3.48 -16.49 -9.42
CA ASP A 106 -4.27 -17.65 -9.05
C ASP A 106 -5.77 -17.31 -8.92
N LYS A 107 -6.61 -18.30 -9.28
CA LYS A 107 -8.03 -18.34 -9.72
C LYS A 107 -9.10 -17.42 -9.08
N ARG A 108 -8.75 -16.51 -8.15
CA ARG A 108 -9.69 -15.57 -7.51
C ARG A 108 -9.82 -14.22 -8.22
N ILE A 109 -8.92 -13.87 -9.16
CA ILE A 109 -8.95 -12.56 -9.84
C ILE A 109 -9.90 -12.55 -11.06
N TYR A 110 -10.26 -13.72 -11.59
CA TYR A 110 -11.23 -13.83 -12.70
C TYR A 110 -12.70 -13.69 -12.27
N GLY A 111 -13.02 -13.67 -10.98
CA GLY A 111 -14.40 -13.75 -10.48
C GLY A 111 -15.02 -12.45 -9.95
N SER A 112 -14.42 -11.29 -10.20
CA SER A 112 -14.92 -10.01 -9.65
C SER A 112 -14.97 -8.86 -10.65
N PHE A 113 -15.13 -9.18 -11.94
CA PHE A 113 -15.63 -8.23 -12.94
C PHE A 113 -17.14 -8.39 -13.09
#